data_AF-C5E3P8-F1
#
_entry.id   AF-C5E3P8-F1
#
_cell.length_a   1.000
_cell.length_b   1.000
_cell.length_c   1.000
_cell.angle_alpha   90.00
_cell.angle_beta   90.00
_cell.angle_gamma   90.00
#
_symmetry.space_group_name_H-M   'P 1'
#
loop_
_entity.id
_entity.type
_entity.pdbx_description
1 polymer ?
#
loop_
_entity_poly.entity_id
_entity_poly.type
_entity_poly.pdbx_seq_one_letter_code
_entity_poly.pdbx_strand_id
1 'polypeptide(L)'
;MVDVQTTSEGDPSASPQLKQRFKTQSKSESNSDEHLPLAQIRLKSHEWFGEFITKHEIPRKAFHSSIGFITLYLYTTGMDYRNVKWPLIVAFAILLPLDLIRLRWNAINKLYCRCVGALMRKSEIHTYNGVLWYLLGLIFAFSFFPKDVALISLFLLSWCDTAASTFGCKFGHLTPKLARNKSLAGSIAAFVVGFLVCLLFYGVFVPHYAYVNSPGELSWSAETSRLSLTQFSLLGGVVAALSEGIDLFNWDDNFTIPVLSAIFMNAVIRFAKAT
;
A
#
# COMPACT_ATOMS: atom_id res chain seq x y z
N MET A 1 -62.85 -31.12 -5.59
CA MET A 1 -63.84 -32.22 -5.62
C MET A 1 -63.28 -33.22 -6.61
N VAL A 2 -62.73 -34.38 -6.25
CA VAL A 2 -62.84 -35.21 -5.04
C VAL A 2 -61.53 -36.00 -4.89
N ASP A 3 -61.08 -36.15 -3.64
CA ASP A 3 -59.97 -36.97 -3.16
C ASP A 3 -60.12 -38.46 -3.46
N VAL A 4 -59.02 -39.19 -3.62
CA VAL A 4 -58.86 -40.54 -3.03
C VAL A 4 -57.38 -40.78 -2.68
N GLN A 5 -57.09 -40.79 -1.38
CA GLN A 5 -55.94 -41.46 -0.76
C GLN A 5 -56.24 -42.97 -0.65
N THR A 6 -55.24 -43.81 -0.93
CA THR A 6 -55.20 -45.19 -0.44
C THR A 6 -53.80 -45.51 0.08
N THR A 7 -53.73 -45.72 1.39
CA THR A 7 -52.66 -46.38 2.13
C THR A 7 -52.87 -47.89 2.15
N SER A 8 -51.82 -48.69 1.95
CA SER A 8 -51.71 -50.03 2.56
C SER A 8 -50.22 -50.31 2.82
N GLU A 9 -49.83 -50.31 4.10
CA GLU A 9 -49.52 -51.52 4.88
C GLU A 9 -48.09 -52.01 4.66
N GLY A 10 -47.27 -51.83 5.70
CA GLY A 10 -46.01 -52.54 5.84
C GLY A 10 -46.26 -53.92 6.44
N ASP A 11 -45.48 -54.90 5.99
CA ASP A 11 -45.28 -56.15 6.72
C ASP A 11 -43.76 -56.37 6.93
N PRO A 12 -43.31 -56.76 8.14
CA PRO A 12 -41.92 -56.78 8.55
C PRO A 12 -41.33 -58.19 8.45
N SER A 13 -40.45 -58.44 7.49
CA SER A 13 -39.55 -59.60 7.56
C SER A 13 -38.22 -59.31 6.87
N ALA A 14 -37.31 -58.71 7.63
CA ALA A 14 -35.93 -58.53 7.23
C ALA A 14 -35.19 -59.88 7.22
N SER A 15 -34.51 -60.21 6.12
CA SER A 15 -33.43 -61.19 6.11
C SER A 15 -32.07 -60.46 6.15
N PRO A 16 -31.12 -60.84 7.04
CA PRO A 16 -30.02 -59.95 7.47
C PRO A 16 -28.79 -59.93 6.55
N GLN A 17 -28.86 -60.52 5.34
CA GLN A 17 -27.67 -60.82 4.54
C GLN A 17 -27.40 -59.87 3.36
N LEU A 18 -28.28 -58.89 3.10
CA LEU A 18 -28.11 -57.92 2.01
C LEU A 18 -27.50 -56.56 2.44
N LYS A 19 -27.33 -56.31 3.75
CA LYS A 19 -26.71 -55.07 4.27
C LYS A 19 -25.20 -55.16 4.54
N GLN A 20 -24.60 -56.34 4.48
CA GLN A 20 -23.16 -56.53 4.73
C GLN A 20 -22.29 -56.57 3.47
N ARG A 21 -22.88 -56.56 2.27
CA ARG A 21 -22.13 -56.66 1.01
C ARG A 21 -21.62 -55.32 0.44
N PHE A 22 -21.87 -54.21 1.13
CA PHE A 22 -21.34 -52.89 0.78
C PHE A 22 -20.17 -52.42 1.65
N LYS A 23 -19.64 -53.27 2.54
CA LYS A 23 -18.67 -52.83 3.57
C LYS A 23 -17.28 -53.45 3.51
N THR A 24 -16.95 -54.26 2.52
CA THR A 24 -15.63 -54.90 2.48
C THR A 24 -15.17 -55.20 1.05
N GLN A 25 -13.98 -54.68 0.68
CA GLN A 25 -13.23 -54.81 -0.59
C GLN A 25 -13.72 -53.88 -1.72
N SER A 26 -12.93 -53.00 -2.34
CA SER A 26 -11.48 -52.73 -2.41
C SER A 26 -11.29 -51.20 -2.30
N LYS A 27 -10.28 -50.57 -1.68
CA LYS A 27 -8.83 -50.78 -1.72
C LYS A 27 -8.28 -51.01 -3.13
N SER A 28 -8.51 -50.03 -4.00
CA SER A 28 -7.55 -49.62 -5.03
C SER A 28 -7.25 -48.15 -4.81
N GLU A 29 -6.03 -47.88 -4.32
CA GLU A 29 -5.48 -46.55 -4.11
C GLU A 29 -5.51 -45.77 -5.42
N SER A 30 -6.50 -44.89 -5.56
CA SER A 30 -6.45 -43.80 -6.53
C SER A 30 -5.42 -42.80 -5.99
N ASN A 31 -4.28 -42.77 -6.67
CA ASN A 31 -3.26 -41.74 -6.55
C ASN A 31 -3.90 -40.39 -6.98
N SER A 32 -4.60 -39.75 -6.05
CA SER A 32 -5.12 -38.39 -6.20
C SER A 32 -4.33 -37.53 -5.24
N ASP A 33 -3.46 -36.72 -5.83
CA ASP A 33 -2.70 -35.64 -5.22
C ASP A 33 -3.34 -35.14 -3.91
N GLU A 34 -2.70 -35.48 -2.78
CA GLU A 34 -2.91 -34.78 -1.53
C GLU A 34 -2.49 -33.33 -1.75
N HIS A 35 -3.43 -32.52 -2.25
CA HIS A 35 -3.42 -31.09 -2.01
C HIS A 35 -3.49 -30.91 -0.50
N LEU A 36 -2.32 -30.80 0.13
CA LEU A 36 -2.14 -30.23 1.46
C LEU A 36 -3.14 -29.07 1.61
N PRO A 37 -4.04 -29.10 2.61
CA PRO A 37 -4.93 -27.98 2.82
C PRO A 37 -4.03 -26.79 3.07
N LEU A 38 -4.10 -25.80 2.18
CA LEU A 38 -3.45 -24.51 2.34
C LEU A 38 -3.77 -24.05 3.76
N ALA A 39 -2.79 -24.17 4.66
CA ALA A 39 -2.85 -23.58 5.96
C ALA A 39 -2.81 -22.07 5.70
N GLN A 40 -3.96 -21.50 5.32
CA GLN A 40 -4.19 -20.08 5.30
C GLN A 40 -3.78 -19.65 6.69
N ILE A 41 -2.63 -18.98 6.79
CA ILE A 41 -2.20 -18.34 8.01
C ILE A 41 -3.26 -17.28 8.24
N ARG A 42 -4.30 -17.66 8.99
CA ARG A 42 -5.39 -16.78 9.35
C ARG A 42 -4.80 -15.82 10.35
N LEU A 43 -4.50 -14.61 9.87
CA LEU A 43 -3.88 -13.57 10.66
C LEU A 43 -4.79 -13.23 11.84
N LYS A 44 -4.41 -13.62 13.05
CA LYS A 44 -5.15 -13.33 14.29
C LYS A 44 -5.37 -11.82 14.49
N SER A 45 -4.47 -10.98 13.98
CA SER A 45 -4.64 -9.52 13.96
C SER A 45 -5.94 -9.12 13.26
N HIS A 46 -6.30 -9.74 12.14
CA HIS A 46 -7.53 -9.43 11.42
C HIS A 46 -8.81 -9.90 12.11
N GLU A 47 -8.71 -10.74 13.13
CA GLU A 47 -9.84 -11.10 14.03
C GLU A 47 -9.93 -10.14 15.21
N TRP A 48 -8.78 -9.67 15.72
CA TRP A 48 -8.72 -8.69 16.82
C TRP A 48 -9.14 -7.28 16.37
N PHE A 49 -8.76 -6.91 15.15
CA PHE A 49 -9.23 -5.70 14.49
C PHE A 49 -10.53 -6.00 13.75
N GLY A 50 -11.64 -5.37 14.16
CA GLY A 50 -12.95 -5.58 13.54
C GLY A 50 -12.92 -5.45 12.01
N GLU A 51 -13.88 -6.09 11.33
CA GLU A 51 -13.91 -6.20 9.87
C GLU A 51 -13.69 -4.86 9.14
N PHE A 52 -14.20 -3.77 9.70
CA PHE A 52 -14.01 -2.42 9.17
C PHE A 52 -12.54 -1.97 9.15
N ILE A 53 -11.81 -2.18 10.26
CA ILE A 53 -10.40 -1.79 10.43
C ILE A 53 -9.52 -2.60 9.48
N THR A 54 -9.81 -3.90 9.37
CA THR A 54 -9.19 -4.84 8.45
C THR A 54 -9.45 -4.46 6.99
N LYS A 55 -10.72 -4.19 6.62
CA LYS A 55 -11.14 -3.88 5.25
C LYS A 55 -10.53 -2.57 4.75
N HIS A 56 -10.35 -1.59 5.63
CA HIS A 56 -9.80 -0.29 5.26
C HIS A 56 -8.29 -0.17 5.50
N GLU A 57 -7.61 -1.25 5.94
CA GLU A 57 -6.18 -1.26 6.25
C GLU A 57 -5.76 -0.10 7.18
N ILE A 58 -6.59 0.25 8.18
CA ILE A 58 -6.42 1.48 8.98
C ILE A 58 -5.06 1.55 9.69
N PRO A 59 -4.56 0.50 10.38
CA PRO A 59 -3.29 0.58 11.08
C PRO A 59 -2.11 0.83 10.13
N ARG A 60 -2.12 0.16 8.98
CA ARG A 60 -1.12 0.34 7.91
C ARG A 60 -1.16 1.79 7.38
N LYS A 61 -2.35 2.31 7.07
CA LYS A 61 -2.52 3.69 6.57
C LYS A 61 -2.14 4.74 7.60
N ALA A 62 -2.45 4.51 8.88
CA ALA A 62 -2.05 5.39 9.97
C ALA A 62 -0.52 5.43 10.11
N PHE A 63 0.14 4.26 10.08
CA PHE A 63 1.60 4.18 10.06
C PHE A 63 2.17 4.90 8.84
N HIS A 64 1.64 4.62 7.65
CA HIS A 64 2.06 5.22 6.39
C HIS A 64 1.93 6.74 6.37
N SER A 65 0.81 7.28 6.90
CA SER A 65 0.55 8.71 7.04
C SER A 65 1.40 9.39 8.12
N SER A 66 1.76 8.67 9.19
CA SER A 66 2.56 9.19 10.30
C SER A 66 3.97 9.60 9.86
N ILE A 67 4.53 8.88 8.87
CA ILE A 67 5.88 9.13 8.37
C ILE A 67 5.97 10.52 7.73
N GLY A 68 4.93 10.98 7.02
CA GLY A 68 4.87 12.34 6.48
C GLY A 68 4.99 13.40 7.58
N PHE A 69 4.29 13.23 8.71
CA PHE A 69 4.40 14.15 9.85
C PHE A 69 5.76 14.10 10.53
N ILE A 70 6.33 12.90 10.70
CA ILE A 70 7.68 12.73 11.26
C ILE A 70 8.71 13.43 10.37
N THR A 71 8.67 13.21 9.06
CA THR A 71 9.57 13.85 8.10
C THR A 71 9.41 15.37 8.12
N LEU A 72 8.18 15.87 8.18
CA LEU A 72 7.92 17.30 8.28
C LEU A 72 8.52 17.88 9.57
N TYR A 73 8.39 17.19 10.70
CA TYR A 73 9.04 17.57 11.96
C TYR A 73 10.57 17.60 11.82
N LEU A 74 11.18 16.55 11.27
CA LEU A 74 12.63 16.50 11.04
C LEU A 74 13.14 17.63 10.12
N TYR A 75 12.33 18.04 9.14
CA TYR A 75 12.62 19.21 8.32
C TYR A 75 12.67 20.49 9.17
N THR A 76 11.73 20.68 10.11
CA THR A 76 11.73 21.88 10.99
C THR A 76 12.91 21.95 11.95
N THR A 77 13.50 20.81 12.32
CA THR A 77 14.66 20.76 13.23
C THR A 77 15.99 21.07 12.54
N GLY A 78 16.02 21.27 11.22
CA GLY A 78 17.24 21.53 10.47
C GLY A 78 18.13 20.30 10.29
N MET A 79 17.57 19.09 10.34
CA MET A 79 18.32 17.88 10.04
C MET A 79 18.78 17.90 8.58
N ASP A 80 20.05 17.60 8.33
CA ASP A 80 20.56 17.47 6.97
C ASP A 80 19.85 16.30 6.25
N TYR A 81 19.10 16.63 5.20
CA TYR A 81 18.32 15.66 4.43
C TYR A 81 19.19 14.56 3.80
N ARG A 82 20.46 14.85 3.52
CA ARG A 82 21.41 13.89 2.95
C ARG A 82 21.67 12.72 3.88
N ASN A 83 21.46 12.92 5.19
CA ASN A 83 21.64 11.90 6.20
C ASN A 83 20.38 11.04 6.40
N VAL A 84 19.20 11.48 5.93
CA VAL A 84 17.92 10.75 6.08
C VAL A 84 17.93 9.40 5.36
N LYS A 85 18.70 9.25 4.27
CA LYS A 85 18.80 7.97 3.55
C LYS A 85 19.50 6.88 4.35
N TRP A 86 20.44 7.22 5.24
CA TRP A 86 21.20 6.22 6.00
C TRP A 86 20.35 5.36 6.95
N PRO A 87 19.49 5.92 7.82
CA PRO A 87 18.59 5.10 8.62
C PRO A 87 17.63 4.27 7.77
N LEU A 88 17.20 4.76 6.59
CA LEU A 88 16.38 3.99 5.66
C LEU A 88 17.14 2.78 5.09
N ILE A 89 18.40 2.98 4.69
CA ILE A 89 19.29 1.91 4.20
C ILE A 89 19.53 0.87 5.29
N VAL A 90 19.82 1.30 6.52
CA VAL A 90 20.01 0.40 7.67
C VAL A 90 18.75 -0.39 7.94
N ALA A 91 17.58 0.25 7.95
CA ALA A 91 16.30 -0.43 8.11
C ALA A 91 16.06 -1.46 6.99
N PHE A 92 16.36 -1.13 5.74
CA PHE A 92 16.25 -2.04 4.61
C PHE A 92 17.19 -3.24 4.73
N ALA A 93 18.44 -3.00 5.11
CA ALA A 93 19.46 -4.04 5.31
C ALA A 93 19.09 -5.01 6.45
N ILE A 94 18.35 -4.56 7.46
CA ILE A 94 17.85 -5.41 8.55
C ILE A 94 16.58 -6.16 8.14
N LEU A 95 15.62 -5.46 7.52
CA LEU A 95 14.32 -6.05 7.20
C LEU A 95 14.36 -7.03 6.04
N LEU A 96 15.23 -6.83 5.04
CA LEU A 96 15.30 -7.72 3.88
C LEU A 96 15.70 -9.16 4.27
N PRO A 97 16.77 -9.41 5.05
CA PRO A 97 17.08 -10.75 5.55
C PRO A 97 15.95 -11.35 6.38
N LEU A 98 15.31 -10.56 7.25
CA LEU A 98 14.16 -11.03 8.04
C LEU A 98 13.00 -11.49 7.13
N ASP A 99 12.73 -10.74 6.06
CA ASP A 99 11.71 -11.07 5.07
C ASP A 99 12.07 -12.34 4.28
N LEU A 100 13.34 -12.49 3.91
CA LEU A 100 13.84 -13.70 3.23
C LEU A 100 13.78 -14.94 4.13
N ILE A 101 14.09 -14.81 5.41
CA ILE A 101 14.03 -15.91 6.39
C ILE A 101 12.58 -16.31 6.65
N ARG A 102 11.68 -15.35 6.87
CA ARG A 102 10.26 -15.67 7.14
C ARG A 102 9.60 -16.36 5.94
N LEU A 103 9.95 -15.99 4.70
CA LEU A 103 9.38 -16.60 3.50
C LEU A 103 9.87 -18.03 3.26
N ARG A 104 11.02 -18.41 3.82
CA ARG A 104 11.53 -19.79 3.76
C ARG A 104 10.96 -20.66 4.88
N TRP A 105 10.74 -20.13 6.08
CA TRP A 105 10.38 -20.93 7.26
C TRP A 105 8.99 -20.58 7.81
N ASN A 106 8.04 -21.51 7.65
CA ASN A 106 6.63 -21.35 8.06
C ASN A 106 6.45 -20.99 9.54
N ALA A 107 7.28 -21.50 10.44
CA ALA A 107 7.20 -21.18 11.87
C ALA A 107 7.51 -19.69 12.14
N ILE A 108 8.56 -19.18 11.48
CA ILE A 108 8.94 -17.76 11.58
C ILE A 108 7.87 -16.89 10.92
N ASN A 109 7.33 -17.30 9.76
CA ASN A 109 6.24 -16.55 9.11
C ASN A 109 5.02 -16.40 10.01
N LYS A 110 4.61 -17.48 10.71
CA LYS A 110 3.50 -17.44 11.66
C LYS A 110 3.79 -16.51 12.85
N LEU A 111 5.01 -16.53 13.39
CA LEU A 111 5.41 -15.63 14.47
C LEU A 111 5.41 -14.16 14.00
N TYR A 112 5.99 -13.90 12.84
CA TYR A 112 6.04 -12.58 12.21
C TYR A 112 4.62 -12.03 11.99
N CYS A 113 3.76 -12.83 11.35
CA CYS A 113 2.35 -12.55 11.14
C CYS A 113 1.58 -12.26 12.44
N ARG A 114 1.95 -12.92 13.55
CA ARG A 114 1.34 -12.66 14.87
C ARG A 114 1.77 -11.30 15.45
N CYS A 115 3.01 -10.89 15.24
CA CYS A 115 3.55 -9.65 15.80
C CYS A 115 3.20 -8.42 14.96
N VAL A 116 3.35 -8.50 13.63
CA VAL A 116 3.21 -7.35 12.73
C VAL A 116 2.03 -7.45 11.76
N GLY A 117 1.22 -8.51 11.86
CA GLY A 117 0.09 -8.75 10.95
C GLY A 117 -1.00 -7.67 10.97
N ALA A 118 -0.98 -6.72 11.91
CA ALA A 118 -1.84 -5.54 11.90
C ALA A 118 -1.50 -4.56 10.77
N LEU A 119 -0.23 -4.55 10.36
CA LEU A 119 0.33 -3.64 9.36
C LEU A 119 0.47 -4.30 7.98
N MET A 120 0.27 -5.62 7.90
CA MET A 120 0.46 -6.40 6.67
C MET A 120 -0.83 -6.61 5.88
N ARG A 121 -0.70 -6.72 4.56
CA ARG A 121 -1.78 -7.20 3.68
C ARG A 121 -1.79 -8.73 3.63
N LYS A 122 -2.95 -9.31 3.28
CA LYS A 122 -3.09 -10.78 3.14
C LYS A 122 -2.17 -11.38 2.07
N SER A 123 -1.91 -10.65 0.98
CA SER A 123 -0.96 -11.08 -0.06
C SER A 123 0.47 -11.18 0.46
N GLU A 124 0.86 -10.29 1.39
CA GLU A 124 2.22 -10.19 1.96
C GLU A 124 2.57 -11.36 2.91
N ILE A 125 1.61 -12.22 3.24
CA ILE A 125 1.88 -13.45 3.98
C ILE A 125 2.83 -14.36 3.18
N HIS A 126 2.69 -14.38 1.86
CA HIS A 126 3.44 -15.27 0.96
C HIS A 126 4.35 -14.52 -0.02
N THR A 127 4.35 -13.19 0.01
CA THR A 127 5.21 -12.33 -0.81
C THR A 127 6.04 -11.39 0.06
N TYR A 128 6.93 -10.63 -0.57
CA TYR A 128 7.70 -9.59 0.12
C TYR A 128 6.78 -8.57 0.81
N ASN A 129 7.20 -8.09 1.99
CA ASN A 129 6.46 -7.09 2.75
C ASN A 129 6.51 -5.72 2.05
N GLY A 130 5.37 -5.01 1.99
CA GLY A 130 5.26 -3.68 1.39
C GLY A 130 6.22 -2.63 1.99
N VAL A 131 6.69 -2.82 3.22
CA VAL A 131 7.70 -1.96 3.86
C VAL A 131 9.04 -1.99 3.10
N LEU A 132 9.42 -3.12 2.49
CA LEU A 132 10.65 -3.18 1.69
C LEU A 132 10.56 -2.29 0.45
N TRP A 133 9.42 -2.33 -0.24
CA TRP A 133 9.14 -1.46 -1.38
C TRP A 133 9.11 0.02 -0.99
N TYR A 134 8.50 0.32 0.17
CA TYR A 134 8.46 1.66 0.75
C TYR A 134 9.87 2.22 0.98
N LEU A 135 10.71 1.45 1.68
CA LEU A 135 12.09 1.83 1.96
C LEU A 135 12.89 2.01 0.67
N LEU A 136 12.75 1.11 -0.29
CA LEU A 136 13.46 1.19 -1.56
C LEU A 136 13.08 2.46 -2.34
N GLY A 137 11.79 2.81 -2.36
CA GLY A 137 11.29 4.02 -3.03
C GLY A 137 11.81 5.31 -2.39
N LEU A 138 11.83 5.37 -1.06
CA LEU A 138 12.39 6.52 -0.33
C LEU A 138 13.92 6.60 -0.46
N ILE A 139 14.63 5.47 -0.36
CA ILE A 139 16.09 5.45 -0.58
C ILE A 139 16.42 6.02 -1.96
N PHE A 140 15.66 5.64 -2.99
CA PHE A 140 15.81 6.21 -4.33
C PHE A 140 15.58 7.73 -4.33
N ALA A 141 14.44 8.20 -3.83
CA ALA A 141 14.10 9.62 -3.78
C ALA A 141 15.19 10.45 -3.07
N PHE A 142 15.58 10.06 -1.86
CA PHE A 142 16.58 10.77 -1.05
C PHE A 142 18.03 10.62 -1.54
N SER A 143 18.31 9.66 -2.43
CA SER A 143 19.66 9.49 -2.99
C SER A 143 19.87 10.29 -4.27
N PHE A 144 18.84 10.42 -5.10
CA PHE A 144 18.97 10.97 -6.45
C PHE A 144 18.34 12.34 -6.66
N PHE A 145 17.49 12.80 -5.73
CA PHE A 145 16.77 14.05 -5.88
C PHE A 145 17.15 15.10 -4.83
N PRO A 146 17.04 16.39 -5.17
CA PRO A 146 17.22 17.48 -4.23
C PRO A 146 16.20 17.44 -3.08
N LYS A 147 16.52 18.17 -2.01
CA LYS A 147 15.80 18.16 -0.73
C LYS A 147 14.30 18.30 -0.90
N ASP A 148 13.85 19.33 -1.61
CA ASP A 148 12.44 19.65 -1.78
C ASP A 148 11.70 18.58 -2.58
N VAL A 149 12.29 18.08 -3.66
CA VAL A 149 11.71 17.01 -4.47
C VAL A 149 11.59 15.70 -3.68
N ALA A 150 12.63 15.33 -2.92
CA ALA A 150 12.61 14.12 -2.08
C ALA A 150 11.57 14.20 -0.95
N LEU A 151 11.39 15.38 -0.36
CA LEU A 151 10.36 15.62 0.65
C LEU A 151 8.96 15.55 0.05
N ILE A 152 8.74 16.20 -1.10
CA ILE A 152 7.44 16.15 -1.79
C ILE A 152 7.09 14.73 -2.20
N SER A 153 8.00 13.96 -2.79
CA SER A 153 7.71 12.57 -3.17
C SER A 153 7.35 11.70 -1.96
N LEU A 154 8.00 11.92 -0.82
CA LEU A 154 7.63 11.29 0.45
C LEU A 154 6.23 11.71 0.92
N PHE A 155 5.90 13.00 0.88
CA PHE A 155 4.57 13.49 1.28
C PHE A 155 3.46 12.98 0.35
N LEU A 156 3.73 12.89 -0.95
CA LEU A 156 2.80 12.32 -1.91
C LEU A 156 2.58 10.83 -1.63
N LEU A 157 3.65 10.06 -1.38
CA LEU A 157 3.52 8.68 -0.92
C LEU A 157 2.72 8.60 0.38
N SER A 158 3.03 9.42 1.39
CA SER A 158 2.41 9.32 2.72
C SER A 158 0.94 9.72 2.72
N TRP A 159 0.62 10.92 2.23
CA TRP A 159 -0.71 11.51 2.36
C TRP A 159 -1.57 11.33 1.11
N CYS A 160 -1.00 11.39 -0.09
CA CYS A 160 -1.80 11.24 -1.32
C CYS A 160 -2.19 9.78 -1.57
N ASP A 161 -1.30 8.81 -1.33
CA ASP A 161 -1.66 7.38 -1.41
C ASP A 161 -2.73 7.01 -0.37
N THR A 162 -2.58 7.52 0.87
CA THR A 162 -3.58 7.29 1.91
C THR A 162 -4.93 7.90 1.51
N ALA A 163 -4.95 9.11 0.96
CA ALA A 163 -6.17 9.74 0.47
C ALA A 163 -6.77 8.96 -0.70
N ALA A 164 -5.97 8.62 -1.71
CA ALA A 164 -6.42 7.87 -2.88
C ALA A 164 -7.04 6.53 -2.51
N SER A 165 -6.38 5.75 -1.65
CA SER A 165 -6.91 4.46 -1.19
C SER A 165 -8.15 4.62 -0.30
N THR A 166 -8.23 5.68 0.52
CA THR A 166 -9.38 5.91 1.41
C THR A 166 -10.62 6.33 0.61
N PHE A 167 -10.49 7.32 -0.26
CA PHE A 167 -11.59 7.79 -1.10
C PHE A 167 -11.90 6.82 -2.24
N GLY A 168 -10.90 6.11 -2.77
CA GLY A 168 -11.09 5.03 -3.74
C GLY A 168 -11.87 3.85 -3.16
N CYS A 169 -11.58 3.41 -1.92
CA CYS A 169 -12.38 2.39 -1.25
C CYS A 169 -13.82 2.86 -0.99
N LYS A 170 -13.99 4.12 -0.55
CA LYS A 170 -15.31 4.65 -0.14
C LYS A 170 -16.21 5.00 -1.32
N PHE A 171 -15.67 5.66 -2.35
CA PHE A 171 -16.42 6.27 -3.44
C PHE A 171 -16.05 5.73 -4.82
N GLY A 172 -15.04 4.86 -4.93
CA GLY A 172 -14.57 4.35 -6.23
C GLY A 172 -15.65 3.62 -7.03
N HIS A 173 -16.63 3.01 -6.35
CA HIS A 173 -17.78 2.36 -6.99
C HIS A 173 -18.74 3.33 -7.71
N LEU A 174 -18.68 4.62 -7.37
CA LEU A 174 -19.50 5.68 -7.99
C LEU A 174 -18.79 6.34 -9.18
N THR A 175 -17.56 5.95 -9.48
CA THR A 175 -16.71 6.62 -10.47
C THR A 175 -16.09 5.64 -11.46
N PRO A 176 -15.70 6.08 -12.68
CA PRO A 176 -14.98 5.23 -13.62
C PRO A 176 -13.69 4.66 -13.03
N LYS A 177 -13.36 3.43 -13.44
CA LYS A 177 -12.03 2.84 -13.17
C LYS A 177 -11.03 3.39 -14.17
N LEU A 178 -9.90 3.88 -13.67
CA LEU A 178 -8.79 4.38 -14.49
C LEU A 178 -7.78 3.26 -14.78
N ALA A 179 -7.64 2.30 -13.87
CA ALA A 179 -6.86 1.08 -14.04
C ALA A 179 -7.50 -0.07 -13.26
N ARG A 180 -6.91 -1.28 -13.32
CA ARG A 180 -7.47 -2.51 -12.74
C ARG A 180 -7.95 -2.35 -11.28
N ASN A 181 -7.21 -1.58 -10.48
CA ASN A 181 -7.51 -1.29 -9.06
C ASN A 181 -7.50 0.21 -8.72
N LYS A 182 -7.59 1.10 -9.72
CA LYS A 182 -7.52 2.55 -9.54
C LYS A 182 -8.82 3.19 -10.00
N SER A 183 -9.35 4.12 -9.22
CA SER A 183 -10.64 4.77 -9.47
C SER A 183 -10.46 6.27 -9.64
N LEU A 184 -11.30 6.90 -10.44
CA LEU A 184 -11.28 8.35 -10.61
C LEU A 184 -11.48 9.08 -9.26
N ALA A 185 -12.30 8.55 -8.36
CA ALA A 185 -12.42 9.09 -6.99
C ALA A 185 -11.08 9.12 -6.24
N GLY A 186 -10.29 8.05 -6.34
CA GLY A 186 -8.97 7.95 -5.73
C GLY A 186 -7.99 8.96 -6.33
N SER A 187 -7.93 9.06 -7.66
CA SER A 187 -7.02 10.00 -8.33
C SER A 187 -7.41 11.46 -8.10
N ILE A 188 -8.71 11.79 -8.00
CA ILE A 188 -9.15 13.15 -7.58
C ILE A 188 -8.71 13.45 -6.14
N ALA A 189 -8.81 12.47 -5.23
CA ALA A 189 -8.33 12.66 -3.86
C ALA A 189 -6.80 12.87 -3.82
N ALA A 190 -6.03 12.08 -4.59
CA ALA A 190 -4.59 12.29 -4.75
C ALA A 190 -4.28 13.68 -5.30
N PHE A 191 -5.03 14.15 -6.31
CA PHE A 191 -4.86 15.47 -6.89
C PHE A 191 -5.06 16.59 -5.86
N VAL A 192 -6.19 16.56 -5.14
CA VAL A 192 -6.54 17.60 -4.16
C VAL A 192 -5.52 17.63 -3.02
N VAL A 193 -5.16 16.46 -2.48
CA VAL A 193 -4.16 16.40 -1.40
C VAL A 193 -2.79 16.80 -1.91
N GLY A 194 -2.37 16.37 -3.10
CA GLY A 194 -1.09 16.75 -3.70
C GLY A 194 -0.97 18.25 -3.95
N PHE A 195 -2.05 18.87 -4.42
CA PHE A 195 -2.15 20.33 -4.56
C PHE A 195 -1.96 21.03 -3.22
N LEU A 196 -2.69 20.61 -2.18
CA LEU A 196 -2.60 21.21 -0.84
C LEU A 196 -1.23 20.99 -0.21
N VAL A 197 -0.62 19.82 -0.39
CA VAL A 197 0.72 19.51 0.09
C VAL A 197 1.75 20.44 -0.52
N CYS A 198 1.73 20.61 -1.85
CA CYS A 198 2.67 21.53 -2.52
C CYS A 198 2.42 22.98 -2.08
N LEU A 199 1.16 23.39 -2.01
CA LEU A 199 0.78 24.75 -1.62
C LEU A 199 1.23 25.07 -0.19
N LEU A 200 0.99 24.17 0.75
CA LEU A 200 1.36 24.36 2.16
C LEU A 200 2.87 24.23 2.36
N PHE A 201 3.51 23.24 1.74
CA PHE A 201 4.95 23.05 1.92
C PHE A 201 5.73 24.24 1.37
N TYR A 202 5.52 24.61 0.10
CA TYR A 202 6.26 25.70 -0.52
C TYR A 202 5.76 27.10 -0.15
N GLY A 203 4.47 27.25 0.18
CA GLY A 203 3.88 28.53 0.55
C GLY A 203 3.99 28.89 2.03
N VAL A 204 4.06 27.90 2.92
CA VAL A 204 4.07 28.12 4.38
C VAL A 204 5.35 27.57 5.02
N PHE A 205 5.67 26.29 4.83
CA PHE A 205 6.80 25.67 5.54
C PHE A 205 8.16 26.14 5.03
N VAL A 206 8.35 26.25 3.71
CA VAL A 206 9.62 26.72 3.13
C VAL A 206 9.96 28.15 3.57
N PRO A 207 9.04 29.14 3.50
CA PRO A 207 9.32 30.48 3.99
C PRO A 207 9.45 30.58 5.51
N HIS A 208 8.57 29.91 6.27
CA HIS A 208 8.58 30.00 7.74
C HIS A 208 9.84 29.38 8.36
N TYR A 209 10.34 28.29 7.77
CA TYR A 209 11.55 27.60 8.21
C TYR A 209 12.74 27.90 7.30
N ALA A 210 12.83 29.09 6.70
CA ALA A 210 13.89 29.45 5.76
C ALA A 210 15.31 29.24 6.32
N TYR A 211 15.49 29.35 7.64
CA TYR A 211 16.78 29.10 8.32
C TYR A 211 17.30 27.66 8.18
N VAL A 212 16.43 26.69 7.86
CA VAL A 212 16.85 25.29 7.62
C VAL A 212 17.26 25.02 6.18
N ASN A 213 17.14 26.01 5.29
CA ASN A 213 17.37 25.85 3.86
C ASN A 213 18.62 26.63 3.43
N SER A 214 19.66 25.90 3.03
CA SER A 214 20.86 26.55 2.48
C SER A 214 20.60 27.08 1.06
N PRO A 215 21.27 28.17 0.64
CA PRO A 215 21.16 28.66 -0.74
C PRO A 215 21.46 27.56 -1.77
N GLY A 216 20.55 27.36 -2.73
CA GLY A 216 20.68 26.34 -3.78
C GLY A 216 20.33 24.90 -3.35
N GLU A 217 19.91 24.68 -2.10
CA GLU A 217 19.49 23.36 -1.62
C GLU A 217 18.09 22.94 -2.12
N LEU A 218 17.20 23.92 -2.26
CA LEU A 218 15.86 23.75 -2.84
C LEU A 218 15.93 23.95 -4.35
N SER A 219 15.27 23.08 -5.11
CA SER A 219 15.26 23.16 -6.58
C SER A 219 14.25 24.15 -7.10
N TRP A 220 13.08 24.24 -6.45
CA TRP A 220 12.05 25.20 -6.81
C TRP A 220 12.06 26.41 -5.88
N SER A 221 11.90 27.60 -6.46
CA SER A 221 11.56 28.82 -5.75
C SER A 221 10.67 29.69 -6.64
N ALA A 222 9.86 30.55 -6.03
CA ALA A 222 9.01 31.47 -6.78
C ALA A 222 9.82 32.51 -7.58
N GLU A 223 11.05 32.81 -7.16
CA GLU A 223 11.93 33.79 -7.82
C GLU A 223 12.60 33.21 -9.06
N THR A 224 12.95 31.93 -9.04
CA THR A 224 13.66 31.25 -10.13
C THR A 224 12.74 30.49 -11.09
N SER A 225 11.45 30.37 -10.77
CA SER A 225 10.48 29.64 -11.58
C SER A 225 9.62 30.58 -12.42
N ARG A 226 9.28 30.15 -13.64
CA ARG A 226 8.26 30.76 -14.50
C ARG A 226 6.84 30.48 -14.02
N LEU A 227 6.67 29.53 -13.10
CA LEU A 227 5.37 29.14 -12.56
C LEU A 227 5.14 29.85 -11.23
N SER A 228 3.93 30.40 -11.06
CA SER A 228 3.49 30.86 -9.75
C SER A 228 3.35 29.68 -8.80
N LEU A 229 3.38 29.93 -7.48
CA LEU A 229 3.15 28.91 -6.45
C LEU A 229 1.88 28.10 -6.71
N THR A 230 0.78 28.76 -7.09
CA THR A 230 -0.50 28.11 -7.38
C THR A 230 -0.41 27.20 -8.61
N GLN A 231 0.22 27.66 -9.69
CA GLN A 231 0.42 26.85 -10.90
C GLN A 231 1.31 25.64 -10.63
N PHE A 232 2.41 25.85 -9.91
CA PHE A 232 3.29 24.77 -9.51
C PHE A 232 2.58 23.75 -8.61
N SER A 233 1.77 24.22 -7.66
CA SER A 233 0.98 23.36 -6.78
C SER A 233 -0.09 22.58 -7.56
N LEU A 234 -0.73 23.20 -8.56
CA LEU A 234 -1.67 22.50 -9.45
C LEU A 234 -0.98 21.36 -10.20
N LEU A 235 0.23 21.60 -10.73
CA LEU A 235 1.04 20.55 -11.33
C LEU A 235 1.45 19.49 -10.32
N GLY A 236 1.75 19.85 -9.08
CA GLY A 236 2.00 18.90 -7.98
C GLY A 236 0.81 17.97 -7.72
N GLY A 237 -0.42 18.51 -7.75
CA GLY A 237 -1.64 17.71 -7.72
C GLY A 237 -1.76 16.77 -8.93
N VAL A 238 -1.46 17.26 -10.15
CA VAL A 238 -1.45 16.40 -11.36
C VAL A 238 -0.43 15.28 -11.21
N VAL A 239 0.79 15.58 -10.75
CA VAL A 239 1.84 14.60 -10.51
C VAL A 239 1.39 13.55 -9.50
N ALA A 240 0.74 13.95 -8.41
CA ALA A 240 0.20 13.02 -7.42
C ALA A 240 -0.82 12.04 -8.03
N ALA A 241 -1.78 12.56 -8.79
CA ALA A 241 -2.79 11.73 -9.46
C ALA A 241 -2.18 10.82 -10.55
N LEU A 242 -1.20 11.31 -11.30
CA LEU A 242 -0.50 10.50 -12.32
C LEU A 242 0.33 9.39 -11.68
N SER A 243 1.12 9.71 -10.64
CA SER A 243 1.92 8.71 -9.93
C SER A 243 1.06 7.64 -9.25
N GLU A 244 -0.14 7.98 -8.78
CA GLU A 244 -1.11 7.02 -8.25
C GLU A 244 -1.75 6.16 -9.34
N GLY A 245 -2.04 6.75 -10.50
CA GLY A 245 -2.75 6.08 -11.60
C GLY A 245 -1.88 5.17 -12.47
N ILE A 246 -0.55 5.36 -12.48
CA ILE A 246 0.38 4.55 -13.27
C ILE A 246 0.70 3.23 -12.55
N ASP A 247 0.30 2.12 -13.16
CA ASP A 247 0.70 0.77 -12.74
C ASP A 247 1.95 0.33 -13.52
N LEU A 248 3.12 0.36 -12.87
CA LEU A 248 4.39 -0.05 -13.48
C LEU A 248 4.68 -1.52 -13.19
N PHE A 249 4.58 -2.38 -14.20
CA PHE A 249 4.99 -3.79 -14.12
C PHE A 249 4.37 -4.57 -12.93
N ASN A 250 3.19 -4.16 -12.42
CA ASN A 250 2.59 -4.64 -11.17
C ASN A 250 3.50 -4.52 -9.93
N TRP A 251 4.39 -3.54 -9.91
CA TRP A 251 5.21 -3.22 -8.74
C TRP A 251 4.36 -2.53 -7.67
N ASP A 252 4.82 -2.62 -6.41
CA ASP A 252 4.08 -2.05 -5.29
C ASP A 252 4.07 -0.51 -5.36
N ASP A 253 2.90 0.08 -5.11
CA ASP A 253 2.68 1.53 -5.04
C ASP A 253 3.64 2.23 -4.07
N ASN A 254 4.05 1.53 -3.00
CA ASN A 254 5.01 2.02 -2.03
C ASN A 254 6.38 2.34 -2.64
N PHE A 255 6.73 1.71 -3.77
CA PHE A 255 7.93 2.03 -4.54
C PHE A 255 7.62 2.95 -5.72
N THR A 256 6.58 2.66 -6.50
CA THR A 256 6.33 3.38 -7.76
C THR A 256 5.95 4.84 -7.52
N ILE A 257 5.14 5.15 -6.51
CA ILE A 257 4.68 6.51 -6.22
C ILE A 257 5.85 7.45 -5.90
N PRO A 258 6.73 7.21 -4.91
CA PRO A 258 7.82 8.12 -4.58
C PRO A 258 8.84 8.26 -5.72
N VAL A 259 9.05 7.19 -6.49
CA VAL A 259 9.97 7.20 -7.65
C VAL A 259 9.40 8.07 -8.78
N LEU A 260 8.17 7.79 -9.21
CA LEU A 260 7.53 8.53 -10.30
C LEU A 260 7.30 9.99 -9.91
N SER A 261 6.81 10.24 -8.70
CA SER A 261 6.56 11.61 -8.26
C SER A 261 7.84 12.42 -8.13
N ALA A 262 8.94 11.84 -7.65
CA ALA A 262 10.24 12.53 -7.64
C ALA A 262 10.73 12.87 -9.05
N ILE A 263 10.64 11.91 -9.99
CA ILE A 263 11.00 12.11 -11.40
C ILE A 263 10.15 13.23 -12.02
N PHE A 264 8.83 13.15 -11.88
CA PHE A 264 7.91 14.11 -12.49
C PHE A 264 8.01 15.50 -11.85
N MET A 265 8.08 15.61 -10.53
CA MET A 265 8.28 16.90 -9.86
C MET A 265 9.60 17.55 -10.28
N ASN A 266 10.70 16.79 -10.31
CA ASN A 266 11.99 17.31 -10.78
C ASN A 266 11.92 17.76 -12.25
N ALA A 267 11.21 17.03 -13.10
CA ALA A 267 10.98 17.43 -14.49
C ALA A 267 10.21 18.76 -14.57
N VAL A 268 9.09 18.89 -13.83
CA VAL A 268 8.31 20.13 -13.75
C VAL A 268 9.20 21.31 -13.35
N ILE A 269 10.01 21.16 -12.30
CA ILE A 269 10.91 22.22 -11.83
C ILE A 269 11.93 22.60 -12.91
N ARG A 270 12.56 21.62 -13.55
CA ARG A 270 13.57 21.86 -14.59
C ARG A 270 13.00 22.57 -15.81
N PHE A 271 11.82 22.17 -16.28
CA PHE A 271 11.16 22.83 -17.42
C PHE A 271 10.62 24.22 -17.07
N ALA A 272 10.27 24.45 -15.80
CA ALA A 272 9.77 25.73 -15.32
C ALA A 272 10.88 26.72 -14.93
N LYS A 273 12.16 26.35 -14.99
CA LYS A 273 13.26 27.21 -14.55
C LYS A 273 13.42 28.42 -15.49
N ALA A 274 13.43 29.62 -14.93
CA ALA A 274 13.80 30.83 -15.66
C ALA A 274 15.32 30.79 -15.89
N THR A 275 15.72 30.97 -17.15
CA THR A 275 17.12 31.11 -17.60
C THR A 275 17.70 32.43 -17.15
#